data_AF-A0A016T983-F1
#
_entry.id   AF-A0A016T983-F1
#
_cell.length_a   1.000
_cell.length_b   1.000
_cell.length_c   1.000
_cell.angle_alpha   90.00
_cell.angle_beta   90.00
_cell.angle_gamma   90.00
#
_symmetry.space_group_name_H-M   'P 1'
#
loop_
_entity.id
_entity.type
_entity.pdbx_description
1 polymer ?
#
loop_
_entity_poly.entity_id
_entity_poly.type
_entity_poly.pdbx_seq_one_letter_code
_entity_poly.pdbx_strand_id
1 'polypeptide(L)'
;MWPYLRKLNPHAKETQFGYIVALYSFGQCISAPSFGYWSNRIEQVRIPLLAGFCFMMAGNTLYLSLQFFAPADVAIVMMVARFVAGCGTGNMSLLRAYASTSSCKADRARAIACVSGGIATGTLIGPAFQLFFTPLGPDGIYVLPFYRLNIYNSPALFSLLLNIAGFLVMFFAFEEKYDVLQADAAKAPSKLPPPCAIAILVCVFTRFVQIFSTTTIETLGSAFSMLMFSFNKEQAVTANATAHLIAGVLGASLYILFIIFNLSKWVPPRLSSVVCLCAYAGLFAFTYSWPFLPNKVKISVNGSDWGCFSDRFDWCDGLTEVSPWLYYTFYVLVFGFAVSVMNIAVTTLYSEIIGPRRQGTLQGVFQLAGSIGRMVAPLLTSLLYSEFGPQVPWITEVLLICTTIALWITFRNKMVPLQIERKDGISSSKEES
;
A
#
# COMPACT_ATOMS: atom_id res chain seq x y z
N MET A 1 -9.10 -8.94 -13.98
CA MET A 1 -9.90 -9.92 -13.20
C MET A 1 -11.39 -9.92 -13.59
N TRP A 2 -12.12 -8.79 -13.52
CA TRP A 2 -13.56 -8.76 -13.86
C TRP A 2 -13.92 -9.34 -15.25
N PRO A 3 -13.25 -8.95 -16.35
CA PRO A 3 -13.54 -9.53 -17.67
C PRO A 3 -13.33 -11.05 -17.72
N TYR A 4 -12.36 -11.58 -16.96
CA TYR A 4 -12.10 -13.02 -16.90
C TYR A 4 -13.18 -13.78 -16.15
N LEU A 5 -13.62 -13.22 -15.01
CA LEU A 5 -14.75 -13.76 -14.25
C LEU A 5 -16.00 -13.84 -15.12
N ARG A 6 -16.30 -12.79 -15.89
CA ARG A 6 -17.44 -12.76 -16.82
C ARG A 6 -17.27 -13.71 -18.01
N LYS A 7 -16.04 -13.89 -18.52
CA LYS A 7 -15.75 -14.85 -19.60
C LYS A 7 -16.00 -16.29 -19.16
N LEU A 8 -15.62 -16.64 -17.94
CA LEU A 8 -15.80 -17.99 -17.40
C LEU A 8 -17.20 -18.21 -16.77
N ASN A 9 -17.82 -17.14 -16.28
CA ASN A 9 -19.19 -17.14 -15.74
C ASN A 9 -19.99 -15.92 -16.25
N PRO A 10 -20.79 -16.10 -17.32
CA PRO A 10 -21.63 -15.04 -17.89
C PRO A 10 -22.74 -14.51 -16.97
N HIS A 11 -22.97 -15.11 -15.80
CA HIS A 11 -23.96 -14.67 -14.81
C HIS A 11 -23.32 -14.02 -13.57
N ALA A 12 -21.99 -13.85 -13.54
CA ALA A 12 -21.31 -13.23 -12.42
C ALA A 12 -21.77 -11.78 -12.19
N LYS A 13 -21.98 -11.43 -10.91
CA LYS A 13 -22.44 -10.12 -10.45
C LYS A 13 -21.27 -9.25 -9.97
N GLU A 14 -21.40 -7.93 -10.07
CA GLU A 14 -20.38 -6.99 -9.59
C GLU A 14 -20.12 -7.10 -8.08
N THR A 15 -21.15 -7.45 -7.29
CA THR A 15 -21.00 -7.71 -5.85
C THR A 15 -20.05 -8.87 -5.56
N GLN A 16 -20.07 -9.94 -6.35
CA GLN A 16 -19.12 -11.05 -6.23
C GLN A 16 -17.69 -10.59 -6.54
N PHE A 17 -17.53 -9.71 -7.53
CA PHE A 17 -16.23 -9.13 -7.84
C PHE A 17 -15.70 -8.25 -6.70
N GLY A 18 -16.57 -7.46 -6.05
CA GLY A 18 -16.23 -6.72 -4.84
C GLY A 18 -15.66 -7.63 -3.74
N TYR A 19 -16.31 -8.76 -3.45
CA TYR A 19 -15.79 -9.73 -2.47
C TYR A 19 -14.45 -10.36 -2.89
N ILE A 20 -14.27 -10.68 -4.18
CA ILE A 20 -13.00 -11.22 -4.72
C ILE A 20 -11.84 -10.24 -4.50
N VAL A 21 -12.07 -8.94 -4.68
CA VAL A 21 -11.06 -7.91 -4.44
C VAL A 21 -10.77 -7.77 -2.95
N ALA A 22 -11.80 -7.74 -2.10
CA ALA A 22 -11.68 -7.58 -0.66
C ALA A 22 -10.96 -8.75 0.03
N LEU A 23 -11.21 -9.99 -0.39
CA LEU A 23 -10.67 -11.20 0.26
C LEU A 23 -9.15 -11.29 0.21
N TYR A 24 -8.50 -10.68 -0.78
CA TYR A 24 -7.04 -10.57 -0.80
C TYR A 24 -6.51 -9.74 0.37
N SER A 25 -7.09 -8.55 0.59
CA SER A 25 -6.73 -7.70 1.72
C SER A 25 -7.09 -8.35 3.05
N PHE A 26 -8.22 -9.06 3.11
CA PHE A 26 -8.62 -9.82 4.30
C PHE A 26 -7.63 -10.94 4.66
N GLY A 27 -7.16 -11.73 3.68
CA GLY A 27 -6.11 -12.72 3.90
C GLY A 27 -4.81 -12.08 4.42
N GLN A 28 -4.46 -10.89 3.90
CA GLN A 28 -3.32 -10.14 4.40
C GLN A 28 -3.52 -9.63 5.85
N CYS A 29 -4.73 -9.19 6.20
CA CYS A 29 -5.08 -8.76 7.57
C CYS A 29 -4.84 -9.87 8.59
N ILE A 30 -5.20 -11.12 8.27
CA ILE A 30 -5.02 -12.25 9.18
C ILE A 30 -3.54 -12.66 9.23
N SER A 31 -2.94 -12.87 8.05
CA SER A 31 -1.59 -13.43 7.96
C SER A 31 -0.49 -12.52 8.49
N ALA A 32 -0.56 -11.19 8.30
CA ALA A 32 0.52 -10.28 8.70
C ALA A 32 0.83 -10.31 10.21
N PRO A 33 -0.13 -10.18 11.15
CA PRO A 33 0.11 -10.35 12.57
C PRO A 33 0.39 -11.81 12.95
N SER A 34 -0.26 -12.79 12.32
CA SER A 34 -0.04 -14.21 12.62
C SER A 34 1.39 -14.66 12.28
N PHE A 35 1.91 -14.29 11.11
CA PHE A 35 3.29 -14.56 10.72
C PHE A 35 4.28 -13.81 11.61
N GLY A 36 3.96 -12.57 11.98
CA GLY A 36 4.76 -11.80 12.92
C GLY A 36 4.85 -12.45 14.31
N TYR A 37 3.73 -12.94 14.83
CA TYR A 37 3.68 -13.72 16.08
C TYR A 37 4.44 -15.04 15.97
N TRP A 38 4.21 -15.78 14.88
CA TRP A 38 4.91 -17.04 14.63
C TRP A 38 6.43 -16.82 14.59
N SER A 39 6.89 -15.83 13.83
CA SER A 39 8.30 -15.45 13.73
C SER A 39 8.91 -15.06 15.08
N ASN A 40 8.18 -14.26 15.87
CA ASN A 40 8.63 -13.88 17.20
C ASN A 40 8.77 -15.09 18.14
N ARG A 41 7.87 -16.07 18.02
CA ARG A 41 7.87 -17.28 18.86
C ARG A 41 8.96 -18.28 18.50
N ILE A 42 9.20 -18.51 17.21
CA ILE A 42 10.26 -19.42 16.75
C ILE A 42 11.62 -18.75 16.64
N GLU A 43 11.66 -17.45 16.93
CA GLU A 43 12.89 -16.69 16.93
C GLU A 43 13.59 -16.55 15.56
N GLN A 44 12.82 -16.73 14.47
CA GLN A 44 13.31 -16.73 13.08
C GLN A 44 12.26 -16.14 12.13
N VAL A 45 12.68 -15.51 11.03
CA VAL A 45 11.81 -14.99 9.96
C VAL A 45 11.77 -15.91 8.74
N ARG A 46 12.81 -16.72 8.50
CA ARG A 46 12.96 -17.51 7.27
C ARG A 46 11.82 -18.50 7.04
N ILE A 47 11.45 -19.29 8.06
CA ILE A 47 10.39 -20.30 7.91
C ILE A 47 9.02 -19.64 7.60
N PRO A 48 8.57 -18.61 8.34
CA PRO A 48 7.38 -17.84 7.99
C PRO A 48 7.44 -17.21 6.59
N LEU A 49 8.60 -16.71 6.14
CA LEU A 49 8.77 -16.16 4.80
C LEU A 49 8.55 -17.22 3.71
N LEU A 50 9.14 -18.40 3.87
CA LEU A 50 8.96 -19.51 2.94
C LEU A 50 7.50 -19.97 2.88
N ALA A 51 6.82 -20.05 4.04
CA ALA A 51 5.39 -20.34 4.09
C ALA A 51 4.56 -19.30 3.33
N GLY A 52 4.88 -18.02 3.46
CA GLY A 52 4.21 -16.96 2.69
C GLY A 52 4.38 -17.12 1.18
N PHE A 53 5.58 -17.46 0.71
CA PHE A 53 5.78 -17.79 -0.71
C PHE A 53 4.94 -19.00 -1.14
N CYS A 54 4.87 -20.06 -0.33
CA CYS A 54 4.00 -21.21 -0.61
C CYS A 54 2.53 -20.82 -0.75
N PHE A 55 2.01 -19.95 0.13
CA PHE A 55 0.65 -19.42 -0.01
C PHE A 55 0.47 -18.60 -1.30
N MET A 56 1.42 -17.72 -1.65
CA MET A 56 1.35 -16.97 -2.91
C MET A 56 1.37 -17.90 -4.13
N MET A 57 2.22 -18.92 -4.13
CA MET A 57 2.27 -19.92 -5.20
C MET A 57 0.94 -20.69 -5.30
N ALA A 58 0.42 -21.19 -4.18
CA ALA A 58 -0.85 -21.93 -4.15
C ALA A 58 -2.02 -21.06 -4.66
N GLY A 59 -2.11 -19.80 -4.23
CA GLY A 59 -3.15 -18.87 -4.69
C GLY A 59 -3.06 -18.57 -6.19
N ASN A 60 -1.86 -18.37 -6.74
CA ASN A 60 -1.67 -18.17 -8.17
C ASN A 60 -1.97 -19.44 -8.98
N THR A 61 -1.58 -20.62 -8.49
CA THR A 61 -1.91 -21.90 -9.12
C THR A 61 -3.42 -22.13 -9.14
N LEU A 62 -4.13 -21.84 -8.05
CA LEU A 62 -5.60 -21.89 -8.02
C LEU A 62 -6.21 -20.92 -9.04
N TYR A 63 -5.69 -19.70 -9.15
CA TYR A 63 -6.13 -18.73 -10.15
C TYR A 63 -5.93 -19.23 -11.60
N LEU A 64 -4.78 -19.85 -11.88
CA LEU A 64 -4.48 -20.44 -13.18
C LEU A 64 -5.39 -21.62 -13.53
N SER A 65 -5.91 -22.31 -12.52
CA SER A 65 -6.82 -23.46 -12.70
C SER A 65 -8.29 -23.06 -12.95
N LEU A 66 -8.65 -21.77 -12.85
CA LEU A 66 -10.04 -21.30 -12.94
C LEU A 66 -10.79 -21.74 -14.20
N GLN A 67 -10.08 -21.88 -15.33
CA GLN A 67 -10.68 -22.32 -16.61
C GLN A 67 -11.19 -23.78 -16.59
N PHE A 68 -10.83 -24.56 -15.58
CA PHE A 68 -11.25 -25.96 -15.43
C PHE A 68 -12.47 -26.14 -14.54
N PHE A 69 -12.94 -25.08 -13.87
CA PHE A 69 -14.09 -25.13 -12.99
C PHE A 69 -15.39 -24.82 -13.74
N ALA A 70 -16.49 -25.41 -13.28
CA ALA A 70 -17.81 -25.10 -13.79
C ALA A 70 -18.13 -23.61 -13.55
N PRO A 71 -18.87 -22.93 -14.46
CA PRO A 71 -19.17 -21.50 -14.36
C PRO A 71 -19.71 -21.07 -12.99
N ALA A 72 -20.57 -21.89 -12.37
CA ALA A 72 -21.15 -21.61 -11.06
C ALA A 72 -20.10 -21.45 -9.95
N ASP A 73 -18.98 -22.16 -10.03
CA ASP A 73 -17.96 -22.24 -8.98
C ASP A 73 -16.82 -21.23 -9.16
N VAL A 74 -16.61 -20.71 -10.38
CA VAL A 74 -15.48 -19.83 -10.74
C VAL A 74 -15.34 -18.65 -9.78
N ALA A 75 -16.45 -18.04 -9.37
CA ALA A 75 -16.43 -16.90 -8.46
C ALA A 75 -15.85 -17.29 -7.09
N ILE A 76 -16.30 -18.42 -6.53
CA ILE A 76 -15.85 -18.93 -5.22
C ILE A 76 -14.39 -19.36 -5.31
N VAL A 77 -13.99 -20.07 -6.36
CA VAL A 77 -12.59 -20.49 -6.53
C VAL A 77 -11.68 -19.27 -6.70
N MET A 78 -12.11 -18.24 -7.43
CA MET A 78 -11.35 -16.99 -7.55
C MET A 78 -11.25 -16.27 -6.20
N MET A 79 -12.32 -16.27 -5.38
CA MET A 79 -12.30 -15.76 -4.00
C MET A 79 -11.26 -16.49 -3.14
N VAL A 80 -11.25 -17.82 -3.17
CA VAL A 80 -10.29 -18.65 -2.43
C VAL A 80 -8.85 -18.39 -2.92
N ALA A 81 -8.63 -18.36 -4.23
CA ALA A 81 -7.33 -18.06 -4.83
C ALA A 81 -6.78 -16.71 -4.35
N ARG A 82 -7.64 -15.69 -4.31
CA ARG A 82 -7.29 -14.34 -3.84
C ARG A 82 -7.03 -14.29 -2.34
N PHE A 83 -7.83 -14.97 -1.53
CA PHE A 83 -7.60 -15.09 -0.10
C PHE A 83 -6.25 -15.76 0.21
N VAL A 84 -5.97 -16.91 -0.41
CA VAL A 84 -4.73 -17.67 -0.23
C VAL A 84 -3.51 -16.87 -0.68
N ALA A 85 -3.57 -16.22 -1.85
CA ALA A 85 -2.50 -15.32 -2.30
C ALA A 85 -2.31 -14.13 -1.34
N GLY A 86 -3.41 -13.57 -0.83
CA GLY A 86 -3.42 -12.50 0.16
C GLY A 86 -2.70 -12.88 1.46
N CYS A 87 -2.96 -14.10 1.97
CA CYS A 87 -2.26 -14.64 3.14
C CYS A 87 -0.74 -14.68 2.96
N GLY A 88 -0.26 -14.99 1.75
CA GLY A 88 1.17 -15.02 1.48
C GLY A 88 1.85 -13.65 1.56
N THR A 89 1.11 -12.56 1.35
CA THR A 89 1.65 -11.20 1.43
C THR A 89 1.94 -10.71 2.85
N GLY A 90 1.66 -11.52 3.88
CA GLY A 90 2.19 -11.36 5.23
C GLY A 90 3.73 -11.23 5.25
N ASN A 91 4.43 -11.75 4.24
CA ASN A 91 5.89 -11.61 4.08
C ASN A 91 6.39 -10.16 4.15
N MET A 92 5.57 -9.18 3.74
CA MET A 92 5.95 -7.77 3.79
C MET A 92 6.23 -7.28 5.21
N SER A 93 5.50 -7.79 6.22
CA SER A 93 5.75 -7.41 7.62
C SER A 93 7.02 -8.05 8.16
N LEU A 94 7.29 -9.31 7.78
CA LEU A 94 8.49 -10.05 8.19
C LEU A 94 9.77 -9.45 7.64
N LEU A 95 9.79 -9.05 6.35
CA LEU A 95 10.96 -8.40 5.75
C LEU A 95 11.27 -7.07 6.43
N ARG A 96 10.25 -6.28 6.80
CA ARG A 96 10.45 -5.05 7.58
C ARG A 96 10.93 -5.34 8.99
N ALA A 97 10.37 -6.36 9.64
CA ALA A 97 10.81 -6.79 10.97
C ALA A 97 12.28 -7.21 10.94
N TYR A 98 12.69 -8.03 9.97
CA TYR A 98 14.09 -8.43 9.82
C TYR A 98 14.99 -7.23 9.56
N ALA A 99 14.67 -6.39 8.58
CA ALA A 99 15.45 -5.19 8.28
C ALA A 99 15.57 -4.26 9.49
N SER A 100 14.55 -4.18 10.35
CA SER A 100 14.58 -3.36 11.56
C SER A 100 15.48 -3.90 12.66
N THR A 101 15.57 -5.23 12.80
CA THR A 101 16.34 -5.91 13.86
C THR A 101 17.77 -6.25 13.44
N SER A 102 18.02 -6.41 12.14
CA SER A 102 19.35 -6.70 11.59
C SER A 102 20.15 -5.43 11.24
N SER A 103 19.60 -4.24 11.50
CA SER A 103 20.25 -2.95 11.21
C SER A 103 20.48 -2.11 12.46
N CYS A 104 21.60 -1.39 12.48
CA CYS A 104 21.94 -0.45 13.55
C CYS A 104 21.15 0.87 13.38
N LYS A 105 21.07 1.69 14.44
CA LYS A 105 20.34 2.98 14.39
C LYS A 105 20.79 3.89 13.24
N ALA A 106 22.08 3.90 12.90
CA ALA A 106 22.62 4.77 11.85
C ALA A 106 22.19 4.34 10.44
N ASP A 107 22.06 3.03 10.18
CA ASP A 107 21.74 2.48 8.86
C ASP A 107 20.29 2.02 8.70
N ARG A 108 19.52 2.02 9.78
CA ARG A 108 18.15 1.48 9.82
C ARG A 108 17.24 2.10 8.77
N ALA A 109 17.27 3.42 8.62
CA ALA A 109 16.47 4.11 7.61
C ALA A 109 16.82 3.62 6.18
N ARG A 110 18.10 3.35 5.90
CA ARG A 110 18.58 2.84 4.61
C ARG A 110 18.16 1.38 4.38
N ALA A 111 18.26 0.54 5.40
CA ALA A 111 17.78 -0.85 5.33
C ALA A 111 16.26 -0.92 5.08
N ILE A 112 15.49 -0.11 5.81
CA ILE A 112 14.04 0.02 5.63
C ILE A 112 13.70 0.60 4.24
N ALA A 113 14.47 1.58 3.76
CA ALA A 113 14.31 2.13 2.41
C ALA A 113 14.56 1.08 1.32
N CYS A 114 15.53 0.17 1.50
CA CYS A 114 15.77 -0.94 0.57
C CYS A 114 14.57 -1.89 0.49
N VAL A 115 14.04 -2.33 1.64
CA VAL A 115 12.87 -3.22 1.68
C VAL A 115 11.62 -2.53 1.15
N SER A 116 11.35 -1.30 1.61
CA SER A 116 10.16 -0.54 1.22
C SER A 116 10.22 -0.10 -0.24
N GLY A 117 11.40 0.26 -0.73
CA GLY A 117 11.66 0.60 -2.12
C GLY A 117 11.45 -0.59 -3.05
N GLY A 118 11.93 -1.79 -2.67
CA GLY A 118 11.65 -3.01 -3.43
C GLY A 118 10.15 -3.32 -3.53
N ILE A 119 9.44 -3.20 -2.41
CA ILE A 119 7.98 -3.35 -2.35
C ILE A 119 7.27 -2.34 -3.28
N ALA A 120 7.62 -1.05 -3.15
CA ALA A 120 6.99 0.03 -3.91
C ALA A 120 7.27 -0.11 -5.41
N THR A 121 8.52 -0.44 -5.77
CA THR A 121 8.94 -0.70 -7.15
C THR A 121 8.16 -1.88 -7.74
N GLY A 122 8.00 -2.97 -6.99
CA GLY A 122 7.18 -4.11 -7.43
C GLY A 122 5.71 -3.76 -7.65
N THR A 123 5.11 -2.95 -6.77
CA THR A 123 3.73 -2.46 -6.94
C THR A 123 3.58 -1.57 -8.18
N LEU A 124 4.58 -0.75 -8.47
CA LEU A 124 4.58 0.12 -9.64
C LEU A 124 4.77 -0.63 -10.97
N ILE A 125 5.82 -1.47 -11.05
CA ILE A 125 6.18 -2.15 -12.30
C ILE A 125 5.20 -3.32 -12.57
N GLY A 126 4.59 -3.88 -11.51
CA GLY A 126 3.62 -4.97 -11.59
C GLY A 126 2.59 -4.83 -12.70
N PRO A 127 1.75 -3.77 -12.69
CA PRO A 127 0.77 -3.52 -13.75
C PRO A 127 1.38 -3.33 -15.15
N ALA A 128 2.60 -2.80 -15.27
CA ALA A 128 3.26 -2.65 -16.57
C ALA A 128 3.56 -4.01 -17.22
N PHE A 129 3.85 -5.06 -16.43
CA PHE A 129 4.03 -6.41 -16.97
C PHE A 129 2.76 -6.96 -17.66
N GLN A 130 1.57 -6.49 -17.29
CA GLN A 130 0.32 -6.84 -17.97
C GLN A 130 0.37 -6.51 -19.47
N LEU A 131 1.05 -5.43 -19.84
CA LEU A 131 1.13 -4.96 -21.23
C LEU A 131 1.90 -5.94 -22.12
N PHE A 132 2.88 -6.67 -21.58
CA PHE A 132 3.59 -7.71 -22.32
C PHE A 132 2.69 -8.88 -22.71
N PHE A 133 1.57 -9.05 -22.02
CA PHE A 133 0.59 -10.11 -22.29
C PHE A 133 -0.58 -9.65 -23.17
N THR A 134 -0.64 -8.37 -23.56
CA THR A 134 -1.67 -7.85 -24.48
C THR A 134 -1.75 -8.63 -25.79
N PRO A 135 -0.64 -9.05 -26.44
CA PRO A 135 -0.69 -9.81 -27.69
C PRO A 135 -1.38 -11.18 -27.58
N LEU A 136 -1.51 -11.76 -26.39
CA LEU A 136 -2.26 -13.01 -26.19
C LEU A 136 -3.76 -12.80 -26.45
N GLY A 137 -4.27 -11.59 -26.19
CA GLY A 137 -5.69 -11.28 -26.31
C GLY A 137 -6.59 -12.04 -25.33
N PRO A 138 -7.91 -11.78 -25.35
CA PRO A 138 -8.89 -12.46 -24.51
C PRO A 138 -8.94 -13.96 -24.79
N ASP A 139 -8.74 -14.32 -26.04
CA ASP A 139 -8.78 -15.68 -26.53
C ASP A 139 -7.49 -16.42 -26.19
N GLY A 140 -6.32 -15.84 -26.30
CA GLY A 140 -5.10 -16.54 -25.90
C GLY A 140 -4.75 -17.72 -26.80
N ILE A 141 -3.69 -18.42 -26.41
CA ILE A 141 -3.08 -19.52 -27.16
C ILE A 141 -3.13 -20.82 -26.35
N TYR A 142 -3.16 -21.95 -27.05
CA TYR A 142 -2.99 -23.26 -26.42
C TYR A 142 -1.51 -23.51 -26.15
N VAL A 143 -1.13 -23.56 -24.88
CA VAL A 143 0.24 -23.87 -24.45
C VAL A 143 0.39 -25.38 -24.22
N LEU A 144 -0.70 -26.03 -23.79
CA LEU A 144 -0.85 -27.48 -23.75
C LEU A 144 -2.18 -27.83 -24.45
N PRO A 145 -2.39 -29.08 -24.91
CA PRO A 145 -3.62 -29.49 -25.57
C PRO A 145 -4.89 -29.17 -24.76
N PHE A 146 -4.78 -29.12 -23.43
CA PHE A 146 -5.86 -28.85 -22.50
C PHE A 146 -5.74 -27.49 -21.78
N TYR A 147 -4.69 -26.69 -22.03
CA TYR A 147 -4.44 -25.44 -21.28
C TYR A 147 -4.32 -24.22 -22.18
N ARG A 148 -5.22 -23.25 -21.97
CA ARG A 148 -5.28 -22.00 -22.74
C ARG A 148 -4.73 -20.83 -21.93
N LEU A 149 -3.62 -20.27 -22.39
CA LEU A 149 -3.04 -19.08 -21.77
C LEU A 149 -3.52 -17.82 -22.50
N ASN A 150 -4.17 -16.92 -21.79
CA ASN A 150 -4.75 -15.68 -22.31
C ASN A 150 -4.27 -14.47 -21.51
N ILE A 151 -4.66 -13.27 -21.93
CA ILE A 151 -4.32 -12.01 -21.27
C ILE A 151 -4.72 -11.97 -19.77
N TYR A 152 -5.72 -12.75 -19.35
CA TYR A 152 -6.25 -12.70 -17.99
C TYR A 152 -5.55 -13.62 -17.00
N ASN A 153 -5.06 -14.80 -17.43
CA ASN A 153 -4.40 -15.77 -16.57
C ASN A 153 -2.86 -15.73 -16.66
N SER A 154 -2.29 -15.19 -17.75
CA SER A 154 -0.83 -14.99 -17.90
C SER A 154 -0.15 -14.17 -16.79
N PRO A 155 -0.75 -13.10 -16.23
CA PRO A 155 -0.12 -12.36 -15.13
C PRO A 155 0.02 -13.21 -13.85
N ALA A 156 -0.91 -14.15 -13.63
CA ALA A 156 -0.84 -15.08 -12.50
C ALA A 156 0.28 -16.10 -12.70
N LEU A 157 0.52 -16.56 -13.93
CA LEU A 157 1.65 -17.43 -14.27
C LEU A 157 2.98 -16.70 -14.04
N PHE A 158 3.08 -15.46 -14.52
CA PHE A 158 4.28 -14.64 -14.28
C PHE A 158 4.52 -14.42 -12.78
N SER A 159 3.46 -14.10 -12.02
CA SER A 159 3.52 -13.98 -10.57
C SER A 159 3.95 -15.29 -9.89
N LEU A 160 3.48 -16.44 -10.37
CA LEU A 160 3.89 -17.75 -9.86
C LEU A 160 5.40 -17.98 -10.08
N LEU A 161 5.93 -17.68 -11.26
CA LEU A 161 7.35 -17.80 -11.57
C LEU A 161 8.21 -16.87 -10.70
N LEU A 162 7.78 -15.62 -10.49
CA LEU A 162 8.46 -14.70 -9.57
C LEU A 162 8.43 -15.19 -8.12
N ASN A 163 7.33 -15.80 -7.68
CA ASN A 163 7.24 -16.39 -6.34
C ASN A 163 8.15 -17.61 -6.19
N ILE A 164 8.29 -18.45 -7.23
CA ILE A 164 9.26 -19.55 -7.25
C ILE A 164 10.68 -19.00 -7.16
N ALA A 165 11.03 -18.00 -7.97
CA ALA A 165 12.34 -17.37 -7.90
C ALA A 165 12.62 -16.75 -6.52
N GLY A 166 11.65 -16.02 -5.95
CA GLY A 166 11.75 -15.46 -4.60
C GLY A 166 11.90 -16.53 -3.52
N PHE A 167 11.18 -17.64 -3.63
CA PHE A 167 11.32 -18.80 -2.75
C PHE A 167 12.73 -19.39 -2.84
N LEU A 168 13.25 -19.61 -4.06
CA LEU A 168 14.59 -20.17 -4.27
C LEU A 168 15.69 -19.24 -3.71
N VAL A 169 15.57 -17.92 -3.92
CA VAL A 169 16.49 -16.94 -3.33
C VAL A 169 16.41 -16.98 -1.80
N MET A 170 15.22 -17.02 -1.23
CA MET A 170 15.03 -17.11 0.22
C MET A 170 15.51 -18.45 0.80
N PHE A 171 15.46 -19.51 0.00
CA PHE A 171 15.87 -20.84 0.43
C PHE A 171 17.38 -21.04 0.32
N PHE A 172 18.03 -20.61 -0.77
CA PHE A 172 19.44 -20.88 -1.01
C PHE A 172 20.38 -19.72 -0.65
N ALA A 173 19.96 -18.47 -0.81
CA ALA A 173 20.83 -17.31 -0.67
C ALA A 173 20.60 -16.51 0.62
N PHE A 174 19.41 -16.57 1.22
CA PHE A 174 19.12 -15.81 2.43
C PHE A 174 19.76 -16.45 3.67
N GLU A 175 20.76 -15.76 4.21
CA GLU A 175 21.39 -16.07 5.49
C GLU A 175 20.82 -15.16 6.58
N GLU A 176 20.25 -15.75 7.62
CA GLU A 176 19.58 -15.04 8.70
C GLU A 176 20.55 -14.75 9.84
N LYS A 177 20.84 -13.46 10.11
CA LYS A 177 21.77 -13.01 11.15
C LYS A 177 21.12 -12.01 12.10
N TYR A 178 21.32 -12.21 13.40
CA TYR A 178 20.76 -11.37 14.47
C TYR A 178 21.83 -10.70 15.34
N ASP A 179 23.07 -10.63 14.87
CA ASP A 179 24.22 -10.13 15.64
C ASP A 179 23.99 -8.72 16.18
N VAL A 180 23.37 -7.84 15.37
CA VAL A 180 23.03 -6.47 15.76
C VAL A 180 22.01 -6.45 16.89
N LEU A 181 20.94 -7.26 16.78
CA LEU A 181 19.91 -7.37 17.81
C LEU A 181 20.49 -7.92 19.12
N GLN A 182 21.33 -8.95 19.03
CA GLN A 182 22.00 -9.54 20.19
C GLN A 182 22.97 -8.57 20.86
N ALA A 183 23.75 -7.82 20.07
CA ALA A 183 24.67 -6.80 20.57
C ALA A 183 23.92 -5.64 21.26
N ASP A 184 22.80 -5.19 20.69
CA ASP A 184 21.96 -4.16 21.31
C ASP A 184 21.28 -4.67 22.59
N ALA A 185 20.83 -5.94 22.60
CA ALA A 185 20.25 -6.57 23.78
C ALA A 185 21.28 -6.77 24.91
N ALA A 186 22.54 -7.07 24.59
CA ALA A 186 23.61 -7.22 25.57
C ALA A 186 23.93 -5.90 26.31
N LYS A 187 23.79 -4.76 25.63
CA LYS A 187 24.02 -3.41 26.20
C LYS A 187 22.82 -2.88 27.00
N ALA A 188 21.66 -3.52 26.87
CA ALA A 188 20.43 -3.10 27.51
C ALA A 188 20.30 -3.64 28.96
N PRO A 189 19.50 -2.97 29.81
CA PRO A 189 19.10 -3.53 31.10
C PRO A 189 18.36 -4.87 30.89
N SER A 190 18.39 -5.74 31.91
CA SER A 190 17.78 -7.08 31.84
C SER A 190 16.29 -7.06 31.51
N LYS A 191 15.61 -5.93 31.76
CA LYS A 191 14.21 -5.71 31.40
C LYS A 191 14.06 -4.36 30.71
N LEU A 192 13.75 -4.38 29.41
CA LEU A 192 13.49 -3.16 28.63
C LEU A 192 12.11 -2.56 28.99
N PRO A 193 12.00 -1.23 29.16
CA PRO A 193 10.72 -0.56 29.45
C PRO A 193 9.76 -0.69 28.26
N PRO A 194 8.45 -0.95 28.49
CA PRO A 194 7.50 -1.18 27.40
C PRO A 194 7.48 0.00 26.40
N PRO A 195 7.34 -0.27 25.09
CA PRO A 195 7.30 0.80 24.11
C PRO A 195 6.05 1.67 24.33
N CYS A 196 6.13 2.95 23.95
CA CYS A 196 5.02 3.88 24.12
C CYS A 196 3.83 3.46 23.25
N ALA A 197 2.77 2.94 23.89
CA ALA A 197 1.57 2.47 23.19
C ALA A 197 0.90 3.56 22.35
N ILE A 198 0.88 4.81 22.84
CA ILE A 198 0.32 5.94 22.11
C ILE A 198 1.12 6.22 20.83
N ALA A 199 2.45 6.22 20.89
CA ALA A 199 3.29 6.47 19.72
C ALA A 199 3.14 5.35 18.67
N ILE A 200 3.01 4.09 19.13
CA ILE A 200 2.67 2.95 18.28
C ILE A 200 1.32 3.16 17.58
N LEU A 201 0.27 3.52 18.33
CA LEU A 201 -1.07 3.74 17.80
C LEU A 201 -1.10 4.88 16.77
N VAL A 202 -0.39 5.98 17.02
CA VAL A 202 -0.28 7.09 16.06
C VAL A 202 0.39 6.63 14.77
N CYS A 203 1.48 5.85 14.83
CA CYS A 203 2.13 5.31 13.63
C CYS A 203 1.21 4.36 12.86
N VAL A 204 0.52 3.46 13.57
CA VAL A 204 -0.42 2.48 12.99
C VAL A 204 -1.60 3.19 12.32
N PHE A 205 -2.17 4.20 12.97
CA PHE A 205 -3.24 5.03 12.40
C PHE A 205 -2.76 5.83 11.19
N THR A 206 -1.55 6.38 11.24
CA THR A 206 -0.93 7.07 10.09
C THR A 206 -0.80 6.13 8.89
N ARG A 207 -0.43 4.87 9.13
CA ARG A 207 -0.35 3.85 8.07
C ARG A 207 -1.72 3.51 7.49
N PHE A 208 -2.74 3.41 8.32
CA PHE A 208 -4.12 3.25 7.87
C PHE A 208 -4.53 4.41 6.95
N VAL A 209 -4.38 5.66 7.39
CA VAL A 209 -4.77 6.86 6.61
C VAL A 209 -3.99 6.94 5.30
N GLN A 210 -2.67 6.70 5.33
CA GLN A 210 -1.85 6.72 4.12
C GLN A 210 -2.36 5.74 3.05
N ILE A 211 -2.66 4.50 3.43
CA ILE A 211 -3.15 3.49 2.49
C ILE A 211 -4.60 3.76 2.11
N PHE A 212 -5.43 4.23 3.04
CA PHE A 212 -6.81 4.64 2.78
C PHE A 212 -6.85 5.71 1.68
N SER A 213 -6.17 6.84 1.87
CA SER A 213 -6.13 7.95 0.91
C SER A 213 -5.57 7.55 -0.46
N THR A 214 -4.54 6.68 -0.48
CA THR A 214 -3.97 6.17 -1.73
C THR A 214 -5.00 5.32 -2.48
N THR A 215 -5.71 4.44 -1.76
CA THR A 215 -6.71 3.56 -2.34
C THR A 215 -7.95 4.34 -2.80
N THR A 216 -8.32 5.42 -2.10
CA THR A 216 -9.39 6.34 -2.51
C THR A 216 -9.12 6.96 -3.86
N ILE A 217 -7.92 7.51 -4.07
CA ILE A 217 -7.53 8.09 -5.35
C ILE A 217 -7.44 7.02 -6.45
N GLU A 218 -6.91 5.84 -6.14
CA GLU A 218 -6.89 4.71 -7.09
C GLU A 218 -8.31 4.29 -7.53
N THR A 219 -9.26 4.30 -6.58
CA THR A 219 -10.65 3.88 -6.83
C THR A 219 -11.43 4.95 -7.60
N LEU A 220 -11.36 6.20 -7.15
CA LEU A 220 -12.19 7.28 -7.69
C LEU A 220 -11.52 8.05 -8.84
N GLY A 221 -10.20 7.94 -9.04
CA GLY A 221 -9.43 8.81 -9.94
C GLY A 221 -9.98 8.88 -11.37
N SER A 222 -10.37 7.73 -11.95
CA SER A 222 -10.96 7.70 -13.29
C SER A 222 -12.34 8.35 -13.33
N ALA A 223 -13.22 8.03 -12.37
CA ALA A 223 -14.56 8.62 -12.27
C ALA A 223 -14.49 10.13 -12.02
N PHE A 224 -13.59 10.56 -11.14
CA PHE A 224 -13.32 11.96 -10.83
C PHE A 224 -12.79 12.71 -12.06
N SER A 225 -11.90 12.11 -12.85
CA SER A 225 -11.35 12.74 -14.07
C SER A 225 -12.41 12.90 -15.16
N MET A 226 -13.29 11.90 -15.34
CA MET A 226 -14.40 11.99 -16.28
C MET A 226 -15.41 13.06 -15.87
N LEU A 227 -15.71 13.14 -14.56
CA LEU A 227 -16.65 14.11 -14.00
C LEU A 227 -16.08 15.54 -14.04
N MET A 228 -14.92 15.76 -13.42
CA MET A 228 -14.38 17.11 -13.19
C MET A 228 -13.71 17.69 -14.42
N PHE A 229 -13.01 16.90 -15.23
CA PHE A 229 -12.21 17.40 -16.35
C PHE A 229 -12.87 17.16 -17.71
N SER A 230 -14.08 16.56 -17.72
CA SER A 230 -14.78 16.16 -18.94
C SER A 230 -13.93 15.25 -19.85
N PHE A 231 -13.01 14.47 -19.27
CA PHE A 231 -12.24 13.49 -20.02
C PHE A 231 -13.14 12.34 -20.44
N ASN A 232 -13.00 11.89 -21.70
CA ASN A 232 -13.64 10.64 -22.09
C ASN A 232 -12.99 9.45 -21.35
N LYS A 233 -13.62 8.28 -21.40
CA LYS A 233 -13.15 7.08 -20.69
C LYS A 233 -11.69 6.72 -21.02
N GLU A 234 -11.30 6.80 -22.29
CA GLU A 234 -9.94 6.49 -22.74
C GLU A 234 -8.91 7.51 -22.23
N GLN A 235 -9.22 8.80 -22.32
CA GLN A 235 -8.40 9.89 -21.80
C GLN A 235 -8.25 9.80 -20.29
N ALA A 236 -9.34 9.53 -19.56
CA ALA A 236 -9.32 9.38 -18.12
C ALA A 236 -8.42 8.20 -17.69
N VAL A 237 -8.58 7.03 -18.31
CA VAL A 237 -7.73 5.87 -18.03
C VAL A 237 -6.26 6.17 -18.36
N THR A 238 -6.00 6.76 -19.52
CA THR A 238 -4.63 7.07 -19.97
C THR A 238 -3.96 8.10 -19.09
N ALA A 239 -4.65 9.18 -18.71
CA ALA A 239 -4.10 10.23 -17.86
C ALA A 239 -3.80 9.72 -16.45
N ASN A 240 -4.72 8.96 -15.84
CA ASN A 240 -4.49 8.36 -14.52
C ASN A 240 -3.35 7.33 -14.55
N ALA A 241 -3.28 6.47 -15.56
CA ALA A 241 -2.18 5.51 -15.72
C ALA A 241 -0.84 6.21 -15.90
N THR A 242 -0.79 7.28 -16.69
CA THR A 242 0.42 8.08 -16.92
C THR A 242 0.87 8.78 -15.64
N ALA A 243 -0.05 9.41 -14.91
CA ALA A 243 0.27 10.05 -13.64
C ALA A 243 0.80 9.04 -12.60
N HIS A 244 0.20 7.85 -12.54
CA HIS A 244 0.66 6.76 -11.68
C HIS A 244 2.07 6.28 -12.05
N LEU A 245 2.35 6.13 -13.34
CA LEU A 245 3.67 5.76 -13.84
C LEU A 245 4.73 6.80 -13.46
N ILE A 246 4.47 8.08 -13.71
CA ILE A 246 5.38 9.19 -13.36
C ILE A 246 5.63 9.21 -11.85
N ALA A 247 4.56 9.15 -11.05
CA ALA A 247 4.66 9.13 -9.59
C ALA A 247 5.54 7.97 -9.13
N GLY A 248 5.31 6.77 -9.65
CA GLY A 248 6.13 5.64 -9.25
C GLY A 248 7.58 5.71 -9.69
N VAL A 249 7.88 6.19 -10.92
CA VAL A 249 9.27 6.38 -11.37
C VAL A 249 9.99 7.37 -10.45
N LEU A 250 9.32 8.46 -10.09
CA LEU A 250 9.83 9.42 -9.11
C LEU A 250 10.06 8.75 -7.75
N GLY A 251 9.10 7.97 -7.25
CA GLY A 251 9.21 7.25 -5.98
C GLY A 251 10.36 6.24 -5.96
N ALA A 252 10.49 5.41 -6.99
CA ALA A 252 11.59 4.46 -7.15
C ALA A 252 12.95 5.18 -7.19
N SER A 253 13.04 6.28 -7.94
CA SER A 253 14.24 7.12 -7.99
C SER A 253 14.59 7.68 -6.62
N LEU A 254 13.60 8.16 -5.85
CA LEU A 254 13.82 8.65 -4.48
C LEU A 254 14.33 7.56 -3.55
N TYR A 255 13.80 6.33 -3.64
CA TYR A 255 14.33 5.20 -2.86
C TYR A 255 15.80 4.93 -3.21
N ILE A 256 16.16 4.92 -4.49
CA ILE A 256 17.54 4.73 -4.96
C ILE A 256 18.45 5.86 -4.44
N LEU A 257 18.03 7.12 -4.58
CA LEU A 257 18.78 8.28 -4.08
C LEU A 257 18.97 8.23 -2.56
N PHE A 258 17.94 7.82 -1.81
CA PHE A 258 18.02 7.68 -0.35
C PHE A 258 19.04 6.62 0.07
N ILE A 259 19.13 5.52 -0.69
CA ILE A 259 20.08 4.43 -0.44
C ILE A 259 21.51 4.86 -0.79
N ILE A 260 21.73 5.49 -1.94
CA ILE A 260 23.05 5.88 -2.44
C ILE A 260 23.64 7.04 -1.63
N PHE A 261 22.88 8.12 -1.46
CA PHE A 261 23.37 9.36 -0.85
C PHE A 261 23.21 9.40 0.68
N ASN A 262 22.68 8.34 1.29
CA ASN A 262 22.38 8.27 2.72
C ASN A 262 21.62 9.51 3.23
N LEU A 263 20.53 9.85 2.53
CA LEU A 263 19.69 11.02 2.85
C LEU A 263 18.99 10.90 4.22
N SER A 264 19.12 9.76 4.91
CA SER A 264 18.62 9.54 6.26
C SER A 264 19.07 10.60 7.27
N LYS A 265 20.28 11.17 7.10
CA LYS A 265 20.80 12.25 7.95
C LYS A 265 20.01 13.55 7.82
N TRP A 266 19.40 13.78 6.66
CA TRP A 266 18.72 15.02 6.29
C TRP A 266 17.20 14.92 6.41
N VAL A 267 16.67 13.71 6.64
CA VAL A 267 15.22 13.44 6.68
C VAL A 267 14.83 13.06 8.11
N PRO A 268 14.68 14.04 9.02
CA PRO A 268 14.22 13.77 10.38
C PRO A 268 12.82 13.14 10.34
N PRO A 269 12.61 11.93 10.90
CA PRO A 269 11.38 11.18 10.69
C PRO A 269 10.10 11.92 11.12
N ARG A 270 10.15 12.69 12.22
CA ARG A 270 8.97 13.41 12.75
C ARG A 270 8.51 14.54 11.83
N LEU A 271 9.44 15.46 11.49
CA LEU A 271 9.12 16.60 10.65
C LEU A 271 8.69 16.12 9.26
N SER A 272 9.42 15.14 8.70
CA SER A 272 9.11 14.57 7.39
C SER A 272 7.71 13.95 7.35
N SER A 273 7.30 13.26 8.43
CA SER A 273 5.95 12.66 8.51
C SER A 273 4.86 13.74 8.52
N VAL A 274 5.02 14.81 9.29
CA VAL A 274 4.02 15.91 9.32
C VAL A 274 3.98 16.66 7.98
N VAL A 275 5.13 16.97 7.39
CA VAL A 275 5.21 17.64 6.07
C VAL A 275 4.53 16.80 4.99
N CYS A 276 4.77 15.48 4.98
CA CYS A 276 4.11 14.60 4.02
C CYS A 276 2.59 14.52 4.27
N LEU A 277 2.12 14.54 5.52
CA LEU A 277 0.68 14.57 5.82
C LEU A 277 0.05 15.88 5.34
N CYS A 278 0.75 17.01 5.47
CA CYS A 278 0.30 18.28 4.91
C CYS A 278 0.21 18.23 3.37
N ALA A 279 1.13 17.54 2.69
CA ALA A 279 1.04 17.33 1.24
C ALA A 279 -0.19 16.50 0.85
N TYR A 280 -0.49 15.44 1.62
CA TYR A 280 -1.73 14.66 1.47
C TYR A 280 -2.99 15.53 1.67
N ALA A 281 -3.04 16.33 2.75
CA ALA A 281 -4.14 17.26 2.98
C ALA A 281 -4.27 18.27 1.84
N GLY A 282 -3.14 18.76 1.32
CA GLY A 282 -3.08 19.67 0.18
C GLY A 282 -3.72 19.08 -1.08
N LEU A 283 -3.43 17.82 -1.42
CA LEU A 283 -4.06 17.15 -2.56
C LEU A 283 -5.59 17.24 -2.47
N PHE A 284 -6.19 16.83 -1.35
CA PHE A 284 -7.66 16.86 -1.22
C PHE A 284 -8.20 18.28 -1.03
N ALA A 285 -7.54 19.16 -0.30
CA ALA A 285 -8.03 20.53 -0.10
C ALA A 285 -7.98 21.37 -1.37
N PHE A 286 -6.89 21.31 -2.15
CA PHE A 286 -6.75 22.09 -3.39
C PHE A 286 -7.52 21.51 -4.57
N THR A 287 -7.83 20.21 -4.55
CA THR A 287 -8.65 19.56 -5.59
C THR A 287 -10.11 19.42 -5.18
N TYR A 288 -10.52 20.07 -4.10
CA TYR A 288 -11.93 20.15 -3.70
C TYR A 288 -12.70 21.08 -4.66
N SER A 289 -13.96 20.72 -4.93
CA SER A 289 -14.89 21.51 -5.74
C SER A 289 -15.41 22.70 -4.93
N TRP A 290 -14.59 23.75 -4.84
CA TRP A 290 -14.90 24.96 -4.06
C TRP A 290 -15.92 25.86 -4.79
N PRO A 291 -16.86 26.50 -4.06
CA PRO A 291 -17.90 27.33 -4.66
C PRO A 291 -17.38 28.61 -5.32
N PHE A 292 -16.14 29.04 -5.01
CA PHE A 292 -15.51 30.22 -5.62
C PHE A 292 -14.84 29.94 -6.97
N LEU A 293 -14.75 28.67 -7.40
CA LEU A 293 -14.17 28.33 -8.69
C LEU A 293 -15.10 28.81 -9.83
N PRO A 294 -14.53 29.37 -10.92
CA PRO A 294 -15.31 30.13 -11.91
C PRO A 294 -16.19 29.26 -12.80
N ASN A 295 -15.79 28.01 -13.05
CA ASN A 295 -16.46 27.12 -14.00
C ASN A 295 -17.28 26.06 -13.26
N LYS A 296 -18.48 25.76 -13.76
CA LYS A 296 -19.28 24.62 -13.30
C LYS A 296 -18.92 23.35 -14.07
N VAL A 297 -19.15 22.21 -13.44
CA VAL A 297 -19.01 20.91 -14.11
C VAL A 297 -19.99 20.82 -15.29
N LYS A 298 -19.52 20.25 -16.41
CA LYS A 298 -20.37 20.04 -17.59
C LYS A 298 -21.31 18.86 -17.37
N ILE A 299 -22.57 19.04 -17.75
CA ILE A 299 -23.57 17.96 -17.73
C ILE A 299 -23.33 17.03 -18.92
N SER A 300 -23.44 15.73 -18.67
CA SER A 300 -23.30 14.68 -19.69
C SER A 300 -24.41 14.79 -20.73
N VAL A 301 -24.05 14.58 -22.00
CA VAL A 301 -24.97 14.57 -23.15
C VAL A 301 -25.27 13.11 -23.53
N ASN A 302 -26.42 12.83 -24.15
CA ASN A 302 -26.75 11.47 -24.58
C ASN A 302 -25.62 10.84 -25.42
N GLY A 303 -25.09 9.71 -24.94
CA GLY A 303 -23.99 9.00 -25.58
C GLY A 303 -22.59 9.45 -25.18
N SER A 304 -22.43 10.44 -24.29
CA SER A 304 -21.13 10.79 -23.72
C SER A 304 -20.80 10.00 -22.45
N ASP A 305 -19.54 9.58 -22.35
CA ASP A 305 -18.97 8.91 -21.17
C ASP A 305 -18.34 9.90 -20.16
N TRP A 306 -18.60 11.20 -20.31
CA TRP A 306 -17.94 12.27 -19.55
C TRP A 306 -18.94 13.26 -18.95
N GLY A 307 -18.50 14.04 -17.96
CA GLY A 307 -19.35 15.02 -17.26
C GLY A 307 -20.23 14.41 -16.18
N CYS A 308 -21.16 15.21 -15.66
CA CYS A 308 -22.09 14.82 -14.61
C CYS A 308 -23.42 14.33 -15.21
N PHE A 309 -23.85 13.13 -14.84
CA PHE A 309 -25.10 12.53 -15.29
C PHE A 309 -26.27 13.05 -14.43
N SER A 310 -26.88 14.16 -14.82
CA SER A 310 -27.98 14.79 -14.07
C SER A 310 -29.27 13.95 -14.05
N ASP A 311 -29.39 12.98 -14.93
CA ASP A 311 -30.44 11.96 -14.95
C ASP A 311 -30.27 10.91 -13.84
N ARG A 312 -29.03 10.73 -13.36
CA ARG A 312 -28.68 9.75 -12.32
C ARG A 312 -28.37 10.39 -10.98
N PHE A 313 -27.91 11.63 -10.96
CA PHE A 313 -27.36 12.28 -9.78
C PHE A 313 -27.94 13.69 -9.57
N ASP A 314 -28.48 13.93 -8.38
CA ASP A 314 -29.12 15.20 -8.00
C ASP A 314 -28.10 16.28 -7.57
N TRP A 315 -26.84 15.90 -7.34
CA TRP A 315 -25.79 16.79 -6.82
C TRP A 315 -24.98 17.50 -7.91
N CYS A 316 -25.30 17.32 -9.20
CA CYS A 316 -24.53 17.89 -10.30
C CYS A 316 -24.48 19.43 -10.32
N ASP A 317 -25.60 20.10 -10.01
CA ASP A 317 -25.75 21.56 -10.18
C ASP A 317 -24.89 22.40 -9.22
N GLY A 318 -24.50 21.79 -8.10
CA GLY A 318 -23.68 22.39 -7.06
C GLY A 318 -22.17 22.24 -7.28
N LEU A 319 -21.74 21.55 -8.34
CA LEU A 319 -20.32 21.26 -8.56
C LEU A 319 -19.63 22.30 -9.45
N THR A 320 -18.47 22.72 -8.99
CA THR A 320 -17.49 23.50 -9.75
C THR A 320 -16.36 22.63 -10.29
N GLU A 321 -15.91 22.95 -11.49
CA GLU A 321 -14.83 22.27 -12.20
C GLU A 321 -13.47 22.58 -11.55
N VAL A 322 -12.67 21.53 -11.36
CA VAL A 322 -11.31 21.60 -10.83
C VAL A 322 -10.31 21.52 -11.99
N SER A 323 -9.19 22.24 -11.91
CA SER A 323 -8.17 22.18 -12.96
C SER A 323 -7.48 20.79 -13.01
N PRO A 324 -7.39 20.13 -14.18
CA PRO A 324 -6.66 18.86 -14.31
C PRO A 324 -5.18 19.01 -13.99
N TRP A 325 -4.57 20.13 -14.38
CA TRP A 325 -3.15 20.43 -14.10
C TRP A 325 -2.88 20.50 -12.60
N LEU A 326 -3.79 21.12 -11.84
CA LEU A 326 -3.69 21.18 -10.39
C LEU A 326 -3.77 19.78 -9.77
N TYR A 327 -4.77 18.99 -10.17
CA TYR A 327 -4.96 17.62 -9.67
C TYR A 327 -3.76 16.73 -9.95
N TYR A 328 -3.29 16.65 -11.19
CA TYR A 328 -2.19 15.76 -11.54
C TYR A 328 -0.83 16.24 -10.99
N THR A 329 -0.64 17.55 -10.78
CA THR A 329 0.55 18.07 -10.09
C THR A 329 0.59 17.61 -8.63
N PHE A 330 -0.52 17.78 -7.89
CA PHE A 330 -0.61 17.29 -6.52
C PHE A 330 -0.57 15.77 -6.45
N TYR A 331 -1.15 15.07 -7.42
CA TYR A 331 -1.07 13.61 -7.53
C TYR A 331 0.39 13.15 -7.56
N VAL A 332 1.20 13.69 -8.48
CA VAL A 332 2.61 13.28 -8.62
C VAL A 332 3.43 13.69 -7.39
N LEU A 333 3.17 14.87 -6.82
CA LEU A 333 3.81 15.32 -5.59
C LEU A 333 3.51 14.37 -4.42
N VAL A 334 2.25 13.99 -4.22
CA VAL A 334 1.85 13.14 -3.09
C VAL A 334 2.29 11.70 -3.32
N PHE A 335 1.92 11.10 -4.46
CA PHE A 335 2.14 9.68 -4.69
C PHE A 335 3.55 9.33 -5.13
N GLY A 336 4.29 10.27 -5.73
CA GLY A 336 5.69 10.07 -6.08
C GLY A 336 6.64 10.43 -4.96
N PHE A 337 6.46 11.61 -4.34
CA PHE A 337 7.37 12.10 -3.32
C PHE A 337 6.89 11.81 -1.89
N ALA A 338 5.71 12.33 -1.50
CA ALA A 338 5.27 12.28 -0.10
C ALA A 338 5.06 10.84 0.41
N VAL A 339 4.47 9.94 -0.39
CA VAL A 339 4.31 8.51 -0.07
C VAL A 339 5.66 7.87 0.26
N SER A 340 6.65 8.09 -0.59
CA SER A 340 7.96 7.45 -0.52
C SER A 340 8.70 7.88 0.74
N VAL A 341 8.75 9.19 1.01
CA VAL A 341 9.37 9.76 2.20
C VAL A 341 8.62 9.35 3.47
N MET A 342 7.29 9.42 3.47
CA MET A 342 6.45 9.00 4.59
C MET A 342 6.67 7.53 4.96
N ASN A 343 6.71 6.65 3.96
CA ASN A 343 6.94 5.22 4.17
C ASN A 343 8.26 4.97 4.92
N ILE A 344 9.34 5.65 4.52
CA ILE A 344 10.64 5.53 5.18
C ILE A 344 10.57 6.12 6.59
N ALA A 345 10.08 7.35 6.71
CA ALA A 345 10.05 8.10 7.97
C ALA A 345 9.22 7.38 9.05
N VAL A 346 7.96 7.05 8.74
CA VAL A 346 7.06 6.41 9.71
C VAL A 346 7.53 5.00 10.06
N THR A 347 7.99 4.20 9.10
CA THR A 347 8.47 2.83 9.38
C THR A 347 9.76 2.85 10.21
N THR A 348 10.67 3.79 9.94
CA THR A 348 11.90 3.96 10.73
C THR A 348 11.58 4.38 12.14
N LEU A 349 10.74 5.41 12.31
CA LEU A 349 10.34 5.89 13.62
C LEU A 349 9.58 4.82 14.42
N TYR A 350 8.69 4.08 13.76
CA TYR A 350 7.95 2.97 14.36
C TYR A 350 8.91 1.91 14.92
N SER A 351 9.91 1.51 14.14
CA SER A 351 10.94 0.59 14.60
C SER A 351 11.76 1.15 15.77
N GLU A 352 12.09 2.43 15.76
CA GLU A 352 12.86 3.08 16.82
C GLU A 352 12.09 3.20 18.14
N ILE A 353 10.77 3.43 18.08
CA ILE A 353 9.86 3.43 19.24
C ILE A 353 9.80 2.04 19.87
N ILE A 354 9.82 0.98 19.07
CA ILE A 354 9.79 -0.41 19.56
C ILE A 354 11.11 -0.79 20.24
N GLY A 355 12.23 -0.29 19.70
CA GLY A 355 13.57 -0.56 20.19
C GLY A 355 14.11 -1.94 19.79
N PRO A 356 15.16 -2.43 20.46
CA PRO A 356 15.88 -3.66 20.12
C PRO A 356 15.13 -4.89 20.63
N ARG A 357 13.93 -5.11 20.10
CA ARG A 357 13.08 -6.28 20.37
C ARG A 357 12.77 -6.98 19.05
N ARG A 358 12.30 -8.21 19.13
CA ARG A 358 11.70 -8.89 17.98
C ARG A 358 10.43 -8.15 17.55
N GLN A 359 10.49 -7.51 16.39
CA GLN A 359 9.44 -6.60 15.92
C GLN A 359 8.37 -7.27 15.05
N GLY A 360 8.41 -8.60 14.86
CA GLY A 360 7.54 -9.33 13.94
C GLY A 360 6.05 -9.03 14.14
N THR A 361 5.52 -9.25 15.34
CA THR A 361 4.10 -9.02 15.64
C THR A 361 3.70 -7.56 15.44
N LEU A 362 4.51 -6.61 15.89
CA LEU A 362 4.21 -5.17 15.81
C LEU A 362 4.25 -4.68 14.36
N GLN A 363 5.24 -5.10 13.57
CA GLN A 363 5.27 -4.84 12.12
C GLN A 363 4.09 -5.52 11.40
N GLY A 364 3.63 -6.67 11.91
CA GLY A 364 2.40 -7.32 11.47
C GLY A 364 1.16 -6.48 11.71
N VAL A 365 1.01 -5.88 12.91
CA VAL A 365 -0.08 -4.94 13.23
C VAL A 365 0.00 -3.67 12.38
N PHE A 366 1.20 -3.15 12.15
CA PHE A 366 1.41 -2.01 11.25
C PHE A 366 0.95 -2.32 9.81
N GLN A 367 1.23 -3.52 9.30
CA GLN A 367 0.77 -3.95 7.98
C GLN A 367 -0.75 -4.22 7.95
N LEU A 368 -1.31 -4.81 9.01
CA LEU A 368 -2.75 -5.02 9.18
C LEU A 368 -3.53 -3.72 9.00
N ALA A 369 -3.11 -2.63 9.65
CA ALA A 369 -3.78 -1.34 9.53
C ALA A 369 -3.83 -0.82 8.09
N GLY A 370 -2.75 -0.99 7.33
CA GLY A 370 -2.74 -0.68 5.89
C GLY A 370 -3.72 -1.55 5.10
N SER A 371 -3.78 -2.85 5.38
CA SER A 371 -4.70 -3.78 4.70
C SER A 371 -6.16 -3.47 5.00
N ILE A 372 -6.50 -3.06 6.23
CA ILE A 372 -7.84 -2.57 6.58
C ILE A 372 -8.16 -1.31 5.77
N GLY A 373 -7.23 -0.35 5.69
CA GLY A 373 -7.39 0.86 4.88
C GLY A 373 -7.71 0.53 3.41
N ARG A 374 -6.95 -0.39 2.81
CA ARG A 374 -7.18 -0.84 1.41
C ARG A 374 -8.51 -1.55 1.21
N MET A 375 -9.01 -2.26 2.22
CA MET A 375 -10.29 -2.97 2.16
C MET A 375 -11.48 -2.04 2.32
N VAL A 376 -11.40 -1.09 3.25
CA VAL A 376 -12.52 -0.20 3.62
C VAL A 376 -12.63 1.00 2.67
N ALA A 377 -11.51 1.54 2.17
CA ALA A 377 -11.52 2.74 1.34
C ALA A 377 -12.41 2.64 0.09
N PRO A 378 -12.31 1.62 -0.78
CA PRO A 378 -13.16 1.54 -1.96
C PRO A 378 -14.65 1.45 -1.62
N LEU A 379 -14.99 0.72 -0.56
CA LEU A 379 -16.38 0.52 -0.13
C LEU A 379 -16.99 1.83 0.39
N LEU A 380 -16.29 2.50 1.30
CA LEU A 380 -16.79 3.73 1.90
C LEU A 380 -16.80 4.87 0.88
N THR A 381 -15.72 5.07 0.13
CA THR A 381 -15.60 6.21 -0.78
C THR A 381 -16.46 6.08 -2.01
N SER A 382 -16.67 4.87 -2.56
CA SER A 382 -17.61 4.67 -3.66
C SER A 382 -19.06 4.93 -3.26
N LEU A 383 -19.45 4.50 -2.06
CA LEU A 383 -20.79 4.76 -1.51
C LEU A 383 -21.01 6.26 -1.28
N LEU A 384 -20.05 6.94 -0.64
CA LEU A 384 -20.12 8.38 -0.42
C LEU A 384 -20.15 9.15 -1.74
N TYR A 385 -19.40 8.71 -2.75
CA TYR A 385 -19.37 9.32 -4.07
C TYR A 385 -20.69 9.14 -4.81
N SER A 386 -21.34 7.97 -4.75
CA SER A 386 -22.60 7.74 -5.44
C SER A 386 -23.76 8.54 -4.84
N GLU A 387 -23.85 8.59 -3.50
CA GLU A 387 -24.96 9.23 -2.79
C GLU A 387 -24.81 10.75 -2.70
N PHE A 388 -23.60 11.25 -2.40
CA PHE A 388 -23.37 12.66 -2.07
C PHE A 388 -22.40 13.37 -3.02
N GLY A 389 -21.93 12.69 -4.05
CA GLY A 389 -21.00 13.22 -5.02
C GLY A 389 -19.56 13.31 -4.51
N PRO A 390 -18.67 13.94 -5.31
CA PRO A 390 -17.22 13.96 -5.08
C PRO A 390 -16.78 14.79 -3.86
N GLN A 391 -17.60 15.73 -3.38
CA GLN A 391 -17.25 16.62 -2.28
C GLN A 391 -17.11 15.86 -0.95
N VAL A 392 -18.01 14.92 -0.65
CA VAL A 392 -18.04 14.22 0.64
C VAL A 392 -16.86 13.27 0.86
N PRO A 393 -16.44 12.44 -0.12
CA PRO A 393 -15.20 11.68 0.00
C PRO A 393 -13.97 12.57 0.24
N TRP A 394 -13.89 13.73 -0.42
CA TRP A 394 -12.78 14.68 -0.21
C TRP A 394 -12.78 15.28 1.21
N ILE A 395 -13.95 15.68 1.72
CA ILE A 395 -14.08 16.16 3.11
C ILE A 395 -13.67 15.07 4.10
N THR A 396 -14.08 13.82 3.85
CA THR A 396 -13.74 12.68 4.70
C THR A 396 -12.23 12.47 4.76
N GLU A 397 -11.53 12.55 3.63
CA GLU A 397 -10.07 12.45 3.56
C GLU A 397 -9.38 13.60 4.31
N VAL A 398 -9.81 14.85 4.07
CA VAL A 398 -9.26 16.02 4.77
C VAL A 398 -9.43 15.88 6.29
N LEU A 399 -10.60 15.45 6.77
CA LEU A 399 -10.85 15.24 8.20
C LEU A 399 -9.98 14.13 8.81
N LEU A 400 -9.82 13.01 8.11
CA LEU A 400 -8.96 11.90 8.55
C LEU A 400 -7.48 12.33 8.62
N ILE A 401 -7.00 13.05 7.61
CA ILE A 401 -5.62 13.53 7.54
C ILE A 401 -5.38 14.62 8.60
N CYS A 402 -6.27 15.59 8.75
CA CYS A 402 -6.17 16.64 9.76
C CYS A 402 -6.18 16.06 11.18
N THR A 403 -7.01 15.05 11.43
CA THR A 403 -7.02 14.31 12.71
C THR A 403 -5.68 13.63 12.95
N THR A 404 -5.09 13.01 11.92
CA THR A 404 -3.76 12.40 12.00
C THR A 404 -2.69 13.45 12.30
N ILE A 405 -2.70 14.60 11.62
CA ILE A 405 -1.78 15.71 11.89
C ILE A 405 -1.92 16.20 13.34
N ALA A 406 -3.16 16.38 13.82
CA ALA A 406 -3.42 16.77 15.20
C ALA A 406 -2.86 15.77 16.22
N LEU A 407 -2.97 14.46 15.95
CA LEU A 407 -2.37 13.42 16.77
C LEU A 407 -0.83 13.50 16.79
N TRP A 408 -0.20 13.74 15.63
CA TRP A 408 1.26 13.93 15.55
C TRP A 408 1.75 15.15 16.31
N ILE A 409 1.01 16.26 16.25
CA ILE A 409 1.34 17.49 16.98
C ILE A 409 1.15 17.28 18.48
N THR A 410 -0.01 16.76 18.90
CA THR A 410 -0.36 16.55 20.32
C THR A 410 0.59 15.58 21.01
N PHE A 411 0.96 14.48 20.34
CA PHE A 411 1.82 13.46 20.89
C PHE A 411 3.29 13.58 20.45
N ARG A 412 3.71 14.74 19.92
CA ARG A 412 5.08 14.99 19.43
C ARG A 412 6.17 14.59 20.43
N ASN A 413 5.95 14.84 21.72
CA ASN A 413 6.90 14.52 22.79
C ASN A 413 7.03 13.02 23.03
N LYS A 414 5.99 12.23 22.71
CA LYS A 414 5.97 10.77 22.84
C LYS A 414 6.54 10.05 21.63
N MET A 415 6.62 10.72 20.48
CA MET A 415 7.12 10.17 19.21
C MET A 415 8.66 10.06 19.18
N VAL A 416 9.29 9.63 20.27
CA VAL A 416 10.75 9.53 20.43
C VAL A 416 11.22 8.08 20.32
N PRO A 417 12.45 7.82 19.83
CA PRO A 417 13.07 6.51 19.93
C PRO A 417 13.09 6.01 21.38
N LEU A 418 13.01 4.70 21.58
CA LEU A 418 13.10 4.11 22.91
C LEU A 418 14.44 4.51 23.57
N GLN A 419 14.34 5.23 24.69
CA GLN A 419 15.50 5.57 25.52
C GLN A 419 15.84 4.37 26.40
N ILE A 420 17.10 3.94 26.35
CA ILE A 420 17.63 2.81 27.11
C ILE A 420 18.79 3.36 27.93
N GLU A 421 18.68 3.33 29.25
CA GLU A 421 19.82 3.56 30.13
C GLU A 421 20.79 2.39 29.96
N ARG A 422 21.98 2.64 29.40
CA ARG A 422 22.98 1.59 29.18
C ARG A 422 23.48 1.09 30.52
N LYS A 423 23.81 -0.20 30.59
CA LYS A 423 24.41 -0.84 31.78
C LYS A 423 25.81 -0.35 32.12
N ASP A 424 26.41 0.50 31.29
CA ASP A 424 27.72 1.06 31.57
C ASP A 424 27.58 2.10 32.69
N GLY A 425 27.92 1.66 33.91
CA GLY A 425 28.30 2.56 34.98
C GLY A 425 29.52 3.35 34.52
N ILE A 426 29.29 4.54 33.98
CA ILE A 426 30.07 5.77 34.13
C ILE A 426 29.17 6.88 33.57
N SER A 427 28.84 7.81 34.46
CA SER A 427 28.33 9.12 34.12
C SER A 427 29.17 9.76 33.01
N SER A 428 28.61 9.94 31.81
CA SER A 428 29.01 11.05 30.94
C SER A 428 28.11 12.25 31.25
N SER A 429 28.18 12.72 32.49
CA SER A 429 28.05 14.15 32.75
C SER A 429 29.31 14.80 32.19
N LYS A 430 29.14 15.81 31.33
CA LYS A 430 30.15 16.63 30.63
C LYS A 430 30.60 16.10 29.27
N GLU A 431 29.97 16.65 28.24
CA GLU A 431 30.67 17.50 27.27
C GLU A 431 29.69 18.59 26.82
N GLU A 432 29.77 19.73 27.50
CA GLU A 432 29.24 21.04 27.09
C GLU A 432 30.17 21.64 26.03
N SER A 433 29.62 22.10 24.91
CA SER A 433 29.73 23.48 24.39
C SER A 433 29.08 23.59 23.03
#